data_AF-D3AAP1-F1
#
_entry.id   AF-D3AAP1-F1
#
_cell.length_a   1.000
_cell.length_b   1.000
_cell.length_c   1.000
_cell.angle_alpha   90.00
_cell.angle_beta   90.00
_cell.angle_gamma   90.00
#
_symmetry.space_group_name_H-M   'P 1'
#
loop_
_entity.id
_entity.type
_entity.pdbx_description
1 polymer ?
#
loop_
_entity_poly.entity_id
_entity_poly.type
_entity_poly.pdbx_seq_one_letter_code
_entity_poly.pdbx_strand_id
1 'polypeptide(L)'
;MVVDYTQKLIQEGISIYERRRYFVHEPEVKQRAINISINKLFPKYQDNHDHHEYRNVNAVVEQLVRDGILEAKTDQRGYYKIVRFRLEAVSYCYQFLKRKSVPEICRDLEHIIDIYDSPEQEILHLFCQNQRTLLTEYRKLPYGIGFEEEKLEGILIALRGIERLQKETYIRNFSTAVYHDSKKFARFRNCVQSILFDYSERVVEKELILERFHLVDNPTYAMFKGDAKLFGEGLSIELGKLPGGIA
;
A
#
# COMPACT_ATOMS: atom_id res chain seq x y z
N MET A 1 -8.85 -19.94 -18.13
CA MET A 1 -7.52 -19.61 -17.55
C MET A 1 -6.88 -20.91 -17.11
N VAL A 2 -5.70 -21.25 -17.63
CA VAL A 2 -4.93 -22.39 -17.13
C VAL A 2 -4.41 -22.00 -15.74
N VAL A 3 -4.74 -22.79 -14.72
CA VAL A 3 -4.21 -22.57 -13.37
C VAL A 3 -2.73 -22.95 -13.40
N ASP A 4 -1.86 -21.99 -13.12
CA ASP A 4 -0.44 -22.28 -12.89
C ASP A 4 -0.25 -22.81 -11.46
N TYR A 5 -0.25 -24.15 -11.35
CA TYR A 5 -0.05 -24.87 -10.09
C TYR A 5 1.31 -24.58 -9.47
N THR A 6 2.34 -24.36 -10.29
CA THR A 6 3.71 -24.04 -9.86
C THR A 6 3.73 -22.71 -9.14
N GLN A 7 3.18 -21.67 -9.79
CA GLN A 7 3.10 -20.33 -9.22
C GLN A 7 2.34 -20.34 -7.89
N LYS A 8 1.21 -21.05 -7.79
CA LYS A 8 0.42 -21.14 -6.55
C LYS A 8 1.18 -21.78 -5.39
N LEU A 9 1.90 -22.88 -5.63
CA LEU A 9 2.68 -23.55 -4.59
C LEU A 9 3.82 -22.69 -4.08
N ILE A 10 4.57 -22.07 -4.99
CA ILE A 10 5.68 -21.18 -4.64
C ILE A 10 5.14 -19.96 -3.89
N GLN A 11 4.03 -19.38 -4.34
CA GLN A 11 3.40 -18.23 -3.70
C GLN A 11 2.94 -18.55 -2.27
N GLU A 12 2.30 -19.71 -2.03
CA GLU A 12 1.90 -20.09 -0.68
C GLU A 12 3.12 -20.32 0.24
N GLY A 13 4.19 -20.93 -0.29
CA GLY A 13 5.46 -21.10 0.44
C GLY A 13 6.06 -19.76 0.87
N ILE A 14 6.19 -18.81 -0.06
CA ILE A 14 6.67 -17.45 0.21
C ILE A 14 5.74 -16.71 1.18
N SER A 15 4.42 -16.82 1.03
CA SER A 15 3.47 -16.18 1.94
C SER A 15 3.54 -16.73 3.38
N ILE A 16 3.81 -18.03 3.57
CA ILE A 16 4.07 -18.56 4.91
C ILE A 16 5.42 -18.05 5.43
N TYR A 17 6.46 -18.04 4.61
CA TYR A 17 7.78 -17.50 4.95
C TYR A 17 7.69 -16.05 5.42
N GLU A 18 6.99 -15.20 4.67
CA GLU A 18 6.79 -13.78 4.98
C GLU A 18 5.97 -13.60 6.26
N ARG A 19 4.84 -14.31 6.41
CA ARG A 19 3.99 -14.24 7.62
C ARG A 19 4.73 -14.62 8.89
N ARG A 20 5.68 -15.56 8.79
CA ARG A 20 6.51 -16.01 9.92
C ARG A 20 7.75 -15.16 10.14
N ARG A 21 7.98 -14.13 9.32
CA ARG A 21 9.11 -13.21 9.40
C ARG A 21 10.47 -13.93 9.40
N TYR A 22 10.61 -15.02 8.66
CA TYR A 22 11.85 -15.81 8.60
C TYR A 22 13.02 -15.10 7.88
N PHE A 23 12.77 -13.93 7.29
CA PHE A 23 13.81 -13.02 6.83
C PHE A 23 14.50 -12.27 7.99
N VAL A 24 13.87 -12.19 9.17
CA VAL A 24 14.49 -11.68 10.39
C VAL A 24 15.27 -12.81 11.04
N HIS A 25 16.59 -12.66 11.10
CA HIS A 25 17.47 -13.65 11.74
C HIS A 25 17.47 -13.44 13.25
N GLU A 26 16.42 -13.90 13.93
CA GLU A 26 16.39 -13.95 15.40
C GLU A 26 17.07 -15.24 15.87
N PRO A 27 18.24 -15.16 16.54
CA PRO A 27 19.06 -16.34 16.86
C PRO A 27 18.40 -17.33 17.82
N GLU A 28 17.36 -16.92 18.54
CA GLU A 28 16.68 -17.74 19.56
C GLU A 28 15.47 -18.52 19.02
N VAL A 29 14.97 -18.20 17.82
CA VAL A 29 13.75 -18.81 17.28
C VAL A 29 14.09 -19.93 16.30
N LYS A 30 13.96 -21.18 16.75
CA LYS A 30 14.01 -22.34 15.85
C LYS A 30 12.94 -22.20 14.76
N GLN A 31 13.37 -21.98 13.53
CA GLN A 31 12.49 -21.88 12.38
C GLN A 31 11.77 -23.22 12.16
N ARG A 32 10.44 -23.20 12.30
CA ARG A 32 9.59 -24.37 12.05
C ARG A 32 9.51 -24.61 10.54
N ALA A 33 9.38 -25.87 10.15
CA ALA A 33 9.14 -26.24 8.76
C ALA A 33 7.92 -25.49 8.18
N ILE A 34 8.06 -25.00 6.95
CA ILE A 34 6.96 -24.41 6.18
C ILE A 34 6.24 -25.55 5.49
N ASN A 35 5.05 -25.88 5.98
CA ASN A 35 4.23 -26.98 5.47
C ASN A 35 3.03 -26.41 4.71
N ILE A 36 2.87 -26.81 3.46
CA ILE A 36 1.76 -26.42 2.58
C ILE A 36 0.81 -27.61 2.45
N SER A 37 -0.47 -27.39 2.72
CA SER A 37 -1.49 -28.43 2.57
C SER A 37 -2.07 -28.41 1.16
N ILE A 38 -1.83 -29.48 0.41
CA ILE A 38 -2.24 -29.60 -1.00
C ILE A 38 -3.75 -29.57 -1.14
N ASN A 39 -4.50 -30.32 -0.32
CA ASN A 39 -5.97 -30.34 -0.37
C ASN A 39 -6.60 -28.98 -0.07
N LYS A 40 -5.95 -28.13 0.75
CA LYS A 40 -6.43 -26.77 1.00
C LYS A 40 -6.18 -25.85 -0.18
N LEU A 41 -5.02 -25.99 -0.83
CA LEU A 41 -4.61 -25.16 -1.96
C LEU A 41 -5.31 -25.57 -3.27
N PHE A 42 -5.62 -26.85 -3.41
CA PHE A 42 -6.23 -27.47 -4.59
C PHE A 42 -7.37 -28.41 -4.17
N PRO A 43 -8.59 -27.89 -3.95
CA PRO A 43 -9.71 -28.69 -3.43
C PRO A 43 -10.18 -29.84 -4.34
N LYS A 44 -9.95 -29.79 -5.66
CA LYS A 44 -10.34 -30.89 -6.57
C LYS A 44 -9.21 -31.90 -6.80
N TYR A 45 -8.10 -31.77 -6.09
CA TYR A 45 -6.96 -32.69 -6.18
C TYR A 45 -7.32 -34.15 -5.83
N GLN A 46 -8.30 -34.33 -4.94
CA GLN A 46 -8.82 -35.65 -4.55
C GLN A 46 -10.19 -35.95 -5.19
N ASP A 47 -10.55 -35.24 -6.26
CA ASP A 47 -11.78 -35.55 -6.98
C ASP A 47 -11.62 -36.86 -7.76
N ASN A 48 -12.45 -37.83 -7.42
CA ASN A 48 -12.44 -39.16 -8.05
C ASN A 48 -13.09 -39.15 -9.45
N HIS A 49 -13.74 -38.05 -9.86
CA HIS A 49 -14.41 -37.95 -11.16
C HIS A 49 -13.54 -37.28 -12.23
N ASP A 50 -12.53 -36.50 -11.84
CA ASP A 50 -11.61 -35.81 -12.76
C ASP A 50 -10.15 -35.88 -12.25
N HIS A 51 -9.36 -36.76 -12.87
CA HIS A 51 -7.95 -36.95 -12.55
C HIS A 51 -7.01 -35.91 -13.17
N HIS A 52 -7.52 -34.91 -13.89
CA HIS A 52 -6.67 -33.89 -14.51
C HIS A 52 -5.92 -33.07 -13.45
N GLU A 53 -6.61 -32.62 -12.39
CA GLU A 53 -5.97 -31.86 -11.31
C GLU A 53 -4.96 -32.72 -10.53
N TYR A 54 -5.29 -33.99 -10.25
CA TYR A 54 -4.36 -34.95 -9.65
C TYR A 54 -3.04 -35.04 -10.43
N ARG A 55 -3.11 -35.29 -11.75
CA ARG A 55 -1.93 -35.45 -12.59
C ARG A 55 -1.08 -34.18 -12.64
N ASN A 56 -1.71 -33.03 -12.82
CA ASN A 56 -0.98 -31.77 -12.94
C ASN A 56 -0.32 -31.35 -11.62
N VAL A 57 -1.03 -31.47 -10.50
CA VAL A 57 -0.47 -31.17 -9.18
C VAL A 57 0.68 -32.11 -8.86
N ASN A 58 0.54 -33.42 -9.12
CA ASN A 58 1.64 -34.36 -8.89
C ASN A 58 2.87 -34.04 -9.74
N ALA A 59 2.68 -33.82 -11.04
CA ALA A 59 3.78 -33.48 -11.94
C ALA A 59 4.53 -32.21 -11.48
N VAL A 60 3.79 -31.19 -11.03
CA VAL A 60 4.38 -29.96 -10.51
C VAL A 60 5.07 -30.18 -9.17
N VAL A 61 4.48 -30.92 -8.23
CA VAL A 61 5.13 -31.23 -6.94
C VAL A 61 6.42 -32.01 -7.16
N GLU A 62 6.40 -33.03 -8.02
CA GLU A 62 7.60 -33.80 -8.37
C GLU A 62 8.68 -32.92 -9.00
N GLN A 63 8.29 -32.02 -9.90
CA GLN A 63 9.23 -31.08 -10.52
C GLN A 63 9.86 -30.15 -9.46
N LEU A 64 9.05 -29.56 -8.59
CA LEU A 64 9.54 -28.68 -7.52
C LEU A 64 10.39 -29.43 -6.49
N VAL A 65 10.18 -30.73 -6.28
CA VAL A 65 11.05 -31.58 -5.46
C VAL A 65 12.38 -31.82 -6.17
N ARG A 66 12.39 -32.11 -7.48
CA ARG A 66 13.61 -32.25 -8.28
C ARG A 66 14.43 -30.95 -8.29
N ASP A 67 13.76 -29.81 -8.36
CA ASP A 67 14.39 -28.48 -8.34
C ASP A 67 14.85 -28.05 -6.95
N GLY A 68 14.63 -28.88 -5.91
CA GLY A 68 15.05 -28.61 -4.54
C GLY A 68 14.26 -27.50 -3.86
N ILE A 69 13.07 -27.16 -4.35
CA ILE A 69 12.18 -26.13 -3.79
C ILE A 69 11.26 -26.74 -2.72
N LEU A 70 10.82 -27.97 -2.94
CA LEU A 70 9.95 -28.71 -2.03
C LEU A 70 10.60 -30.01 -1.54
N GLU A 71 10.13 -30.48 -0.39
CA GLU A 71 10.26 -31.85 0.10
C GLU A 71 8.87 -32.44 0.26
N ALA A 72 8.62 -33.59 -0.35
CA ALA A 72 7.30 -34.20 -0.32
C ALA A 72 7.42 -35.73 -0.16
N LYS A 73 6.41 -36.31 0.49
CA LYS A 73 6.17 -37.76 0.51
C LYS A 73 4.71 -38.01 0.19
N THR A 74 4.46 -38.98 -0.69
CA THR A 74 3.10 -39.43 -0.99
C THR A 74 2.60 -40.35 0.11
N ASP A 75 1.28 -40.43 0.25
CA ASP A 75 0.66 -41.52 1.00
C ASP A 75 0.62 -42.83 0.18
N GLN A 76 0.03 -43.88 0.75
CA GLN A 76 -0.12 -45.19 0.12
C GLN A 76 -0.90 -45.17 -1.20
N ARG A 77 -1.70 -44.12 -1.43
CA ARG A 77 -2.53 -43.95 -2.64
C ARG A 77 -1.88 -43.02 -3.66
N GLY A 78 -0.65 -42.56 -3.42
CA GLY A 78 0.07 -41.66 -4.32
C GLY A 78 -0.36 -40.19 -4.23
N TYR A 79 -1.07 -39.80 -3.16
CA TYR A 79 -1.48 -38.40 -2.95
C TYR A 79 -0.51 -37.66 -2.03
N TYR A 80 -0.26 -36.39 -2.33
CA TYR A 80 0.44 -35.47 -1.44
C TYR A 80 -0.55 -34.80 -0.49
N LYS A 81 -0.45 -35.05 0.82
CA LYS A 81 -1.25 -34.32 1.81
C LYS A 81 -0.61 -32.99 2.19
N ILE A 82 0.68 -33.05 2.47
CA ILE A 82 1.50 -31.92 2.91
C ILE A 82 2.82 -31.98 2.13
N VAL A 83 3.25 -30.82 1.62
CA VAL A 83 4.59 -30.62 1.08
C VAL A 83 5.32 -29.60 1.94
N ARG A 84 6.61 -29.81 2.16
CA ARG A 84 7.47 -28.92 2.93
C ARG A 84 8.24 -28.02 1.98
N PHE A 85 8.22 -26.72 2.23
CA PHE A 85 8.96 -25.72 1.48
C PHE A 85 10.36 -25.54 2.07
N ARG A 86 11.37 -25.51 1.20
CA ARG A 86 12.78 -25.35 1.58
C ARG A 86 13.17 -23.88 1.66
N LEU A 87 13.86 -23.49 2.73
CA LEU A 87 14.25 -22.10 2.97
C LEU A 87 15.40 -21.68 2.05
N GLU A 88 16.24 -22.63 1.67
CA GLU A 88 17.35 -22.46 0.74
C GLU A 88 16.87 -22.02 -0.65
N ALA A 89 15.62 -22.35 -1.00
CA ALA A 89 15.00 -22.01 -2.27
C ALA A 89 14.32 -20.62 -2.29
N VAL A 90 14.26 -19.90 -1.15
CA VAL A 90 13.53 -18.62 -1.04
C VAL A 90 14.00 -17.57 -2.05
N SER A 91 15.31 -17.42 -2.21
CA SER A 91 15.89 -16.43 -3.16
C SER A 91 15.45 -16.72 -4.60
N TYR A 92 15.56 -17.97 -5.03
CA TYR A 92 15.08 -18.41 -6.34
C TYR A 92 13.57 -18.16 -6.51
N CYS A 93 12.78 -18.44 -5.48
CA CYS A 93 11.34 -18.27 -5.51
C CYS A 93 10.90 -16.80 -5.69
N TYR A 94 11.61 -15.83 -5.07
CA TYR A 94 11.37 -14.40 -5.31
C TYR A 94 11.65 -14.02 -6.77
N GLN A 95 12.77 -14.50 -7.33
CA GLN A 95 13.12 -14.26 -8.73
C GLN A 95 12.09 -14.87 -9.69
N PHE A 96 11.67 -16.12 -9.43
CA PHE A 96 10.64 -16.81 -10.22
C PHE A 96 9.31 -16.04 -10.21
N LEU A 97 8.88 -15.56 -9.04
CA LEU A 97 7.65 -14.78 -8.89
C LEU A 97 7.80 -13.33 -9.38
N LYS A 98 9.00 -12.88 -9.74
CA LYS A 98 9.32 -11.46 -10.04
C LYS A 98 8.84 -10.52 -8.93
N ARG A 99 8.97 -10.94 -7.67
CA ARG A 99 8.58 -10.16 -6.49
C ARG A 99 9.81 -9.73 -5.71
N LYS A 100 9.81 -8.49 -5.23
CA LYS A 100 10.77 -8.02 -4.22
C LYS A 100 10.47 -8.70 -2.90
N SER A 101 11.52 -9.06 -2.16
CA SER A 101 11.42 -9.51 -0.78
C SER A 101 11.06 -8.34 0.16
N VAL A 102 10.51 -8.66 1.34
CA VAL A 102 10.20 -7.62 2.35
C VAL A 102 11.42 -6.75 2.68
N PRO A 103 12.63 -7.31 2.90
CA PRO A 103 13.83 -6.48 3.12
C PRO A 103 14.19 -5.57 1.94
N GLU A 104 14.02 -6.03 0.69
CA GLU A 104 14.22 -5.17 -0.48
C GLU A 104 13.22 -4.02 -0.50
N ILE A 105 11.93 -4.31 -0.26
CA ILE A 105 10.90 -3.27 -0.22
C ILE A 105 11.19 -2.26 0.90
N CYS A 106 11.60 -2.71 2.09
CA CYS A 106 11.97 -1.80 3.17
C CYS A 106 13.12 -0.87 2.79
N ARG A 107 14.17 -1.38 2.12
CA ARG A 107 15.27 -0.54 1.63
C ARG A 107 14.82 0.49 0.60
N ASP A 108 13.91 0.11 -0.30
CA ASP A 108 13.38 1.04 -1.31
C ASP A 108 12.55 2.15 -0.65
N LEU A 109 11.74 1.81 0.36
CA LEU A 109 10.98 2.79 1.15
C LEU A 109 11.89 3.70 2.00
N GLU A 110 12.96 3.16 2.59
CA GLU A 110 13.98 3.94 3.30
C GLU A 110 14.66 4.95 2.36
N HIS A 111 15.00 4.52 1.14
CA HIS A 111 15.58 5.42 0.15
C HIS A 111 14.64 6.57 -0.22
N ILE A 112 13.33 6.29 -0.36
CA ILE A 112 12.33 7.34 -0.55
C ILE A 112 12.33 8.30 0.64
N ILE A 113 12.36 7.80 1.87
CA ILE A 113 12.42 8.66 3.07
C ILE A 113 13.66 9.57 3.02
N ASP A 114 14.83 9.04 2.66
CA ASP A 114 16.08 9.81 2.59
C ASP A 114 16.04 10.97 1.58
N ILE A 115 15.27 10.82 0.49
CA ILE A 115 15.10 11.88 -0.52
C ILE A 115 14.29 13.07 0.03
N TYR A 116 13.31 12.79 0.88
CA TYR A 116 12.32 13.79 1.32
C TYR A 116 12.54 14.32 2.74
N ASP A 117 13.20 13.56 3.61
CA ASP A 117 13.46 13.96 4.99
C ASP A 117 14.19 15.31 5.08
N SER A 118 13.73 16.20 5.95
CA SER A 118 14.22 17.58 6.08
C SER A 118 14.12 18.00 7.54
N PRO A 119 15.23 18.14 8.28
CA PRO A 119 15.21 18.52 9.69
C PRO A 119 14.56 19.88 9.98
N GLU A 120 14.47 20.76 8.99
CA GLU A 120 13.81 22.07 9.09
C GLU A 120 12.27 21.98 9.06
N GLN A 121 11.72 20.81 8.73
CA GLN A 121 10.29 20.55 8.61
C GLN A 121 9.91 19.55 9.71
N GLU A 122 9.50 20.06 10.87
CA GLU A 122 9.37 19.30 12.11
C GLU A 122 8.45 18.07 11.97
N ILE A 123 7.27 18.24 11.37
CA ILE A 123 6.29 17.15 11.25
C ILE A 123 6.80 16.10 10.28
N LEU A 124 7.27 16.52 9.11
CA LEU A 124 7.87 15.65 8.10
C LEU A 124 9.04 14.85 8.69
N HIS A 125 9.96 15.52 9.39
CA HIS A 125 11.13 14.89 9.97
C HIS A 125 10.74 13.85 11.01
N LEU A 126 9.86 14.20 11.95
CA LEU A 126 9.42 13.28 13.00
C LEU A 126 8.67 12.08 12.39
N PHE A 127 7.82 12.31 11.37
CA PHE A 127 7.16 11.25 10.64
C PHE A 127 8.17 10.29 9.98
N CYS A 128 9.19 10.84 9.29
CA CYS A 128 10.25 10.08 8.65
C CYS A 128 11.04 9.21 9.64
N GLN A 129 11.44 9.75 10.80
CA GLN A 129 12.16 8.99 11.84
C GLN A 129 11.34 7.80 12.37
N ASN A 130 10.05 8.04 12.62
CA ASN A 130 9.15 6.97 13.07
C ASN A 130 8.97 5.90 11.99
N GLN A 131 8.90 6.29 10.71
CA GLN A 131 8.80 5.33 9.61
C GLN A 131 10.09 4.49 9.49
N ARG A 132 11.28 5.10 9.60
CA ARG A 132 12.57 4.37 9.58
C ARG A 132 12.65 3.31 10.68
N THR A 133 12.20 3.65 11.89
CA THR A 133 12.15 2.70 13.01
C THR A 133 11.30 1.48 12.68
N LEU A 134 10.13 1.68 12.05
CA LEU A 134 9.27 0.58 11.62
C LEU A 134 9.88 -0.26 10.50
N LEU A 135 10.56 0.36 9.54
CA LEU A 135 11.21 -0.33 8.41
C LEU A 135 12.42 -1.15 8.84
N THR A 136 13.18 -0.68 9.83
CA THR A 136 14.27 -1.45 10.45
C THR A 136 13.75 -2.76 11.08
N GLU A 137 12.52 -2.73 11.60
CA GLU A 137 11.82 -3.92 12.10
C GLU A 137 11.00 -4.66 11.01
N TYR A 138 11.12 -4.28 9.74
CA TYR A 138 10.34 -4.84 8.63
C TYR A 138 8.81 -4.81 8.86
N ARG A 139 8.32 -3.77 9.53
CA ARG A 139 6.89 -3.55 9.75
C ARG A 139 6.29 -2.73 8.62
N LYS A 140 5.02 -3.01 8.32
CA LYS A 140 4.22 -2.20 7.41
C LYS A 140 4.03 -0.79 7.97
N LEU A 141 4.09 0.20 7.11
CA LEU A 141 3.86 1.58 7.49
C LEU A 141 2.37 1.83 7.85
N PRO A 142 2.07 2.62 8.88
CA PRO A 142 0.73 2.95 9.36
C PRO A 142 -0.02 3.87 8.37
N TYR A 143 -1.16 4.41 8.79
CA TYR A 143 -2.02 5.29 7.96
C TYR A 143 -2.51 4.63 6.66
N GLY A 144 -2.49 3.30 6.61
CA GLY A 144 -2.80 2.52 5.42
C GLY A 144 -1.74 2.62 4.32
N ILE A 145 -0.52 3.08 4.61
CA ILE A 145 0.58 3.16 3.64
C ILE A 145 1.10 1.77 3.27
N GLY A 146 1.26 0.89 4.27
CA GLY A 146 1.71 -0.48 4.02
C GLY A 146 3.14 -0.54 3.49
N PHE A 147 3.32 -1.26 2.38
CA PHE A 147 4.59 -1.39 1.66
C PHE A 147 4.48 -0.78 0.25
N GLU A 148 3.77 0.34 0.13
CA GLU A 148 3.46 0.99 -1.15
C GLU A 148 4.35 2.22 -1.38
N GLU A 149 5.32 2.10 -2.30
CA GLU A 149 6.28 3.16 -2.66
C GLU A 149 5.57 4.44 -3.14
N GLU A 150 4.65 4.35 -4.12
CA GLU A 150 3.92 5.51 -4.67
C GLU A 150 3.13 6.27 -3.58
N LYS A 151 2.58 5.51 -2.62
CA LYS A 151 1.75 6.08 -1.56
C LYS A 151 2.59 6.80 -0.52
N LEU A 152 3.72 6.20 -0.11
CA LEU A 152 4.67 6.85 0.79
C LEU A 152 5.21 8.13 0.15
N GLU A 153 5.72 8.05 -1.08
CA GLU A 153 6.27 9.20 -1.80
C GLU A 153 5.22 10.31 -1.97
N GLY A 154 4.00 9.96 -2.38
CA GLY A 154 2.90 10.90 -2.51
C GLY A 154 2.63 11.65 -1.20
N ILE A 155 2.63 10.96 -0.07
CA ILE A 155 2.40 11.57 1.25
C ILE A 155 3.58 12.47 1.66
N LEU A 156 4.83 12.05 1.46
CA LEU A 156 6.01 12.85 1.80
C LEU A 156 6.07 14.15 0.99
N ILE A 157 5.75 14.10 -0.30
CA ILE A 157 5.62 15.30 -1.15
C ILE A 157 4.56 16.25 -0.58
N ALA A 158 3.40 15.73 -0.16
CA ALA A 158 2.34 16.55 0.43
C ALA A 158 2.79 17.22 1.74
N LEU A 159 3.32 16.45 2.70
CA LEU A 159 3.78 16.98 3.99
C LEU A 159 4.83 18.08 3.78
N ARG A 160 5.81 17.80 2.90
CA ARG A 160 6.86 18.76 2.54
C ARG A 160 6.30 20.05 1.97
N GLY A 161 5.30 19.96 1.09
CA GLY A 161 4.66 21.13 0.49
C GLY A 161 3.81 21.92 1.50
N ILE A 162 3.06 21.22 2.34
CA ILE A 162 2.14 21.82 3.32
C ILE A 162 2.89 22.64 4.36
N GLU A 163 3.97 22.12 4.94
CA GLU A 163 4.76 22.86 5.96
C GLU A 163 5.45 24.12 5.40
N ARG A 164 5.54 24.25 4.07
CA ARG A 164 6.13 25.44 3.41
C ARG A 164 5.09 26.50 3.06
N LEU A 165 3.80 26.23 3.22
CA LEU A 165 2.75 27.19 2.91
C LEU A 165 2.82 28.38 3.88
N GLN A 166 2.91 29.58 3.31
CA GLN A 166 2.94 30.85 4.06
C GLN A 166 1.65 31.67 3.92
N LYS A 167 0.74 31.23 3.05
CA LYS A 167 -0.51 31.91 2.73
C LYS A 167 -1.56 30.90 2.33
N GLU A 168 -2.82 31.31 2.48
CA GLU A 168 -3.97 30.52 2.07
C GLU A 168 -3.82 30.04 0.61
N THR A 169 -3.96 28.74 0.43
CA THR A 169 -3.77 28.05 -0.84
C THR A 169 -4.88 27.02 -1.02
N TYR A 170 -5.57 27.07 -2.15
CA TYR A 170 -6.60 26.08 -2.48
C TYR A 170 -6.00 24.71 -2.81
N ILE A 171 -6.67 23.64 -2.38
CA ILE A 171 -6.22 22.26 -2.58
C ILE A 171 -5.89 21.91 -4.04
N ARG A 172 -6.63 22.38 -5.04
CA ARG A 172 -6.31 22.09 -6.46
C ARG A 172 -5.04 22.81 -6.89
N ASN A 173 -4.82 24.03 -6.42
CA ASN A 173 -3.61 24.79 -6.73
C ASN A 173 -2.40 24.12 -6.09
N PHE A 174 -2.53 23.73 -4.81
CA PHE A 174 -1.52 22.95 -4.11
C PHE A 174 -1.20 21.65 -4.85
N SER A 175 -2.22 20.83 -5.15
CA SER A 175 -2.05 19.55 -5.84
C SER A 175 -1.38 19.71 -7.21
N THR A 176 -1.77 20.74 -7.97
CA THR A 176 -1.12 21.05 -9.26
C THR A 176 0.34 21.46 -9.08
N ALA A 177 0.65 22.26 -8.06
CA ALA A 177 2.00 22.73 -7.80
C ALA A 177 2.94 21.59 -7.37
N VAL A 178 2.48 20.67 -6.52
CA VAL A 178 3.34 19.59 -5.99
C VAL A 178 3.34 18.30 -6.81
N TYR A 179 2.26 18.04 -7.56
CA TYR A 179 2.11 16.77 -8.30
C TYR A 179 1.92 16.94 -9.81
N HIS A 180 1.80 18.17 -10.31
CA HIS A 180 1.36 18.45 -11.68
C HIS A 180 0.01 17.82 -12.05
N ASP A 181 -0.84 17.59 -11.05
CA ASP A 181 -2.18 17.02 -11.18
C ASP A 181 -3.08 17.63 -10.11
N SER A 182 -4.13 18.33 -10.53
CA SER A 182 -5.07 19.04 -9.64
C SER A 182 -5.88 18.15 -8.68
N LYS A 183 -5.94 16.83 -8.92
CA LYS A 183 -6.75 15.88 -8.15
C LYS A 183 -5.91 14.85 -7.39
N LYS A 184 -4.61 14.73 -7.67
CA LYS A 184 -3.75 13.70 -7.06
C LYS A 184 -3.74 13.76 -5.54
N PHE A 185 -3.73 14.95 -4.93
CA PHE A 185 -3.77 15.10 -3.48
C PHE A 185 -4.98 14.42 -2.83
N ALA A 186 -6.13 14.34 -3.51
CA ALA A 186 -7.33 13.70 -2.97
C ALA A 186 -7.11 12.21 -2.62
N ARG A 187 -6.18 11.52 -3.31
CA ARG A 187 -5.80 10.12 -3.01
C ARG A 187 -5.08 9.99 -1.67
N PHE A 188 -4.39 11.04 -1.22
CA PHE A 188 -3.55 11.03 -0.02
C PHE A 188 -4.13 11.86 1.13
N ARG A 189 -5.13 12.70 0.86
CA ARG A 189 -5.71 13.68 1.80
C ARG A 189 -5.98 13.09 3.18
N ASN A 190 -6.70 11.98 3.27
CA ASN A 190 -7.06 11.39 4.57
C ASN A 190 -5.83 10.89 5.34
N CYS A 191 -4.83 10.34 4.65
CA CYS A 191 -3.57 9.90 5.26
C CYS A 191 -2.78 11.11 5.78
N VAL A 192 -2.63 12.14 4.93
CA VAL A 192 -1.94 13.39 5.27
C VAL A 192 -2.61 14.09 6.45
N GLN A 193 -3.94 14.21 6.47
CA GLN A 193 -4.68 14.77 7.61
C GLN A 193 -4.44 14.01 8.91
N SER A 194 -4.43 12.67 8.84
CA SER A 194 -4.18 11.84 10.02
C SER A 194 -2.76 12.03 10.55
N ILE A 195 -1.77 12.12 9.67
CA ILE A 195 -0.37 12.38 10.06
C ILE A 195 -0.23 13.78 10.66
N LEU A 196 -0.74 14.81 9.99
CA LEU A 196 -0.69 16.18 10.53
C LEU A 196 -1.40 16.29 11.87
N PHE A 197 -2.51 15.59 12.06
CA PHE A 197 -3.23 15.57 13.33
C PHE A 197 -2.40 14.91 14.44
N ASP A 198 -1.88 13.69 14.20
CA ASP A 198 -1.13 12.92 15.20
C ASP A 198 0.22 13.57 15.58
N TYR A 199 0.85 14.27 14.64
CA TYR A 199 2.19 14.86 14.81
C TYR A 199 2.14 16.35 15.17
N SER A 200 0.95 16.94 15.34
CA SER A 200 0.84 18.33 15.75
C SER A 200 0.39 18.43 17.20
N GLU A 201 1.07 19.26 17.99
CA GLU A 201 0.79 19.42 19.42
C GLU A 201 -0.51 20.16 19.76
N ARG A 202 -1.27 20.66 18.76
CA ARG A 202 -2.41 21.56 19.00
C ARG A 202 -3.75 20.87 18.83
N VAL A 203 -4.65 21.14 19.77
CA VAL A 203 -6.04 20.68 19.76
C VAL A 203 -6.82 21.40 18.67
N VAL A 204 -6.91 20.80 17.49
CA VAL A 204 -7.83 21.17 16.42
C VAL A 204 -8.57 19.93 15.96
N GLU A 205 -9.81 20.07 15.50
CA GLU A 205 -10.51 18.94 14.87
C GLU A 205 -9.74 18.47 13.62
N LYS A 206 -9.72 17.16 13.40
CA LYS A 206 -8.96 16.54 12.30
C LYS A 206 -9.42 17.08 10.94
N GLU A 207 -10.70 17.41 10.83
CA GLU A 207 -11.34 17.95 9.64
C GLU A 207 -10.74 19.31 9.25
N LEU A 208 -10.33 20.12 10.24
CA LEU A 208 -9.80 21.47 10.06
C LEU A 208 -8.27 21.54 10.04
N ILE A 209 -7.57 20.40 10.18
CA ILE A 209 -6.10 20.40 10.30
C ILE A 209 -5.40 21.02 9.09
N LEU A 210 -5.94 20.86 7.87
CA LEU A 210 -5.32 21.41 6.66
C LEU A 210 -5.38 22.93 6.62
N GLU A 211 -6.50 23.51 7.08
CA GLU A 211 -6.70 24.96 7.10
C GLU A 211 -5.69 25.65 8.01
N ARG A 212 -5.30 24.98 9.10
CA ARG A 212 -4.23 25.44 10.00
C ARG A 212 -2.89 25.59 9.28
N PHE A 213 -2.61 24.74 8.29
CA PHE A 213 -1.41 24.85 7.45
C PHE A 213 -1.70 25.64 6.16
N HIS A 214 -2.68 26.53 6.19
CA HIS A 214 -3.07 27.39 5.08
C HIS A 214 -3.53 26.64 3.82
N LEU A 215 -3.93 25.36 3.94
CA LEU A 215 -4.44 24.55 2.85
C LEU A 215 -5.95 24.41 2.98
N VAL A 216 -6.69 25.16 2.17
CA VAL A 216 -8.15 25.25 2.26
C VAL A 216 -8.85 24.55 1.09
N ASP A 217 -10.09 24.13 1.32
CA ASP A 217 -10.91 23.56 0.26
C ASP A 217 -11.16 24.57 -0.87
N ASN A 218 -11.32 24.04 -2.08
CA ASN A 218 -11.57 24.88 -3.25
C ASN A 218 -12.98 25.46 -3.14
N PRO A 219 -13.18 26.73 -3.49
CA PRO A 219 -14.52 27.30 -3.52
C PRO A 219 -15.40 26.47 -4.44
N THR A 220 -16.60 26.13 -3.95
CA THR A 220 -17.61 25.47 -4.77
C THR A 220 -18.47 26.55 -5.40
N TYR A 221 -18.31 26.76 -6.70
CA TYR A 221 -19.15 27.69 -7.44
C TYR A 221 -20.51 27.02 -7.69
N ALA A 222 -21.58 27.75 -7.36
CA ALA A 222 -22.93 27.36 -7.72
C ALA A 222 -23.35 28.23 -8.91
N MET A 223 -23.62 27.60 -10.04
CA MET A 223 -24.11 28.32 -11.21
C MET A 223 -25.58 28.67 -11.00
N PHE A 224 -25.89 29.97 -10.99
CA PHE A 224 -27.26 30.45 -10.95
C PHE A 224 -27.65 31.02 -12.32
N LYS A 225 -28.74 30.49 -12.89
CA LYS A 225 -29.31 30.94 -14.17
C LYS A 225 -30.84 30.94 -14.09
N GLY A 226 -31.45 31.97 -14.67
CA GLY A 226 -32.90 32.15 -14.71
C GLY A 226 -33.33 33.50 -14.14
N ASP A 227 -34.63 33.67 -13.98
CA ASP A 227 -35.20 34.90 -13.46
C ASP A 227 -35.32 34.84 -11.93
N ALA A 228 -34.18 35.03 -11.26
CA ALA A 228 -34.11 35.10 -9.81
C ALA A 228 -33.26 36.27 -9.35
N LYS A 229 -33.43 36.68 -8.10
CA LYS A 229 -32.72 37.82 -7.51
C LYS A 229 -31.97 37.36 -6.26
N LEU A 230 -30.64 37.54 -6.25
CA LEU A 230 -29.78 37.26 -5.11
C LEU A 230 -29.66 38.51 -4.24
N PHE A 231 -29.67 38.34 -2.92
CA PHE A 231 -29.57 39.41 -1.94
C PHE A 231 -28.52 39.06 -0.86
N GLY A 232 -27.68 40.01 -0.51
CA GLY A 232 -26.69 39.93 0.59
C GLY A 232 -26.46 41.31 1.20
N GLU A 233 -25.55 41.44 2.18
CA GLU A 233 -25.25 42.73 2.82
C GLU A 233 -24.82 43.78 1.78
N GLY A 234 -25.74 44.70 1.46
CA GLY A 234 -25.53 45.77 0.47
C GLY A 234 -25.54 45.35 -1.00
N LEU A 235 -25.74 44.07 -1.32
CA LEU A 235 -25.68 43.54 -2.69
C LEU A 235 -27.04 43.01 -3.13
N SER A 236 -27.50 43.42 -4.32
CA SER A 236 -28.66 42.84 -4.97
C SER A 236 -28.37 42.59 -6.45
N ILE A 237 -28.45 41.33 -6.88
CA ILE A 237 -28.15 40.91 -8.26
C ILE A 237 -29.40 40.28 -8.86
N GLU A 238 -29.88 40.85 -9.97
CA GLU A 238 -30.95 40.27 -10.79
C GLU A 238 -30.35 39.37 -11.88
N LEU A 239 -30.52 38.06 -11.73
CA LEU A 239 -29.92 37.06 -12.62
C LEU A 239 -30.54 37.05 -14.02
N GLY A 240 -31.81 37.47 -14.15
CA GLY A 240 -32.48 37.63 -15.45
C GLY A 240 -31.77 38.64 -16.37
N LYS A 241 -30.95 39.54 -15.81
CA LYS A 241 -30.15 40.53 -16.56
C LYS A 241 -28.78 40.01 -16.97
N LEU A 242 -28.40 38.79 -16.55
CA LEU A 242 -27.13 38.15 -16.86
C LEU A 242 -27.40 36.95 -17.79
N PRO A 243 -27.37 37.14 -19.12
CA PRO A 243 -27.76 36.08 -20.08
C PRO A 243 -26.89 34.82 -19.99
N GLY A 244 -25.67 34.93 -19.46
CA GLY A 244 -24.76 33.82 -19.20
C GLY A 244 -24.90 33.16 -17.82
N GLY A 245 -25.70 33.71 -16.91
CA GLY A 245 -25.69 33.35 -15.48
C GLY A 245 -24.52 33.95 -14.70
N ILE A 246 -24.41 33.58 -13.42
CA ILE A 246 -23.28 33.92 -12.53
C ILE A 246 -22.84 32.67 -11.76
N ALA A 247 -21.54 32.55 -11.48
CA ALA A 247 -20.92 31.41 -10.79
C ALA A 247 -20.26 31.83 -9.48
#